data_AF-A0A2S5R449-F1
#
_entry.id   AF-A0A2S5R449-F1
#
_cell.length_a   1.000
_cell.length_b   1.000
_cell.length_c   1.000
_cell.angle_alpha   90.00
_cell.angle_beta   90.00
_cell.angle_gamma   90.00
#
_symmetry.space_group_name_H-M   'P 1'
#
loop_
_entity.id
_entity.type
_entity.pdbx_description
1 polymer ?
#
loop_
_entity_poly.entity_id
_entity_poly.type
_entity_poly.pdbx_seq_one_letter_code
_entity_poly.pdbx_strand_id
1 'polypeptide(L)'
;MKQIDKTPIWVTLVYANVHTRKMALIMVIFCVIFALYCVPWVQFSANPIIAKLFLINDWSWFLSMIPLIIWYWLALRWVDKNAGWES
;
A
#
# COMPACT_ATOMS: atom_id res chain seq x y z
N MET A 1 1.37 16.33 6.20
CA MET A 1 1.28 16.94 4.87
C MET A 1 0.71 18.32 5.09
N LYS A 2 1.16 19.33 4.33
CA LYS A 2 0.60 20.66 4.50
C LYS A 2 -0.87 20.62 4.10
N GLN A 3 -1.76 20.73 5.07
CA GLN A 3 -3.20 20.69 4.82
C GLN A 3 -3.57 21.98 4.07
N ILE A 4 -4.01 21.81 2.83
CA ILE A 4 -4.55 22.88 2.00
C ILE A 4 -6.08 22.73 1.98
N ASP A 5 -6.84 23.82 2.04
CA ASP A 5 -8.32 23.77 2.15
C ASP A 5 -9.02 23.02 0.99
N LYS A 6 -8.28 22.70 -0.07
CA LYS A 6 -8.77 21.97 -1.26
C LYS A 6 -8.25 20.52 -1.35
N THR A 7 -7.74 19.92 -0.27
CA THR A 7 -7.37 18.50 -0.30
C THR A 7 -8.61 17.63 -0.57
N PRO A 8 -8.60 16.82 -1.63
CA PRO A 8 -9.73 15.95 -1.91
C PRO A 8 -9.78 14.81 -0.88
N ILE A 9 -11.01 14.42 -0.50
CA ILE A 9 -11.28 13.47 0.58
C ILE A 9 -10.51 12.15 0.40
N TRP A 10 -10.41 11.65 -0.84
CA TRP A 10 -9.70 10.39 -1.12
C TRP A 10 -8.19 10.45 -0.85
N VAL A 11 -7.57 11.63 -0.84
CA VAL A 11 -6.16 11.81 -0.42
C VAL A 11 -6.08 11.96 1.09
N THR A 12 -7.02 12.71 1.68
CA THR A 12 -7.10 12.89 3.13
C THR A 12 -7.30 11.56 3.85
N LEU A 13 -8.14 10.66 3.34
CA LEU A 13 -8.35 9.32 3.92
C LEU A 13 -7.05 8.50 3.98
N VAL A 14 -6.19 8.68 2.97
CA VAL A 14 -4.95 7.93 2.84
C VAL A 14 -3.87 8.47 3.78
N TYR A 15 -3.78 9.80 3.92
CA TYR A 15 -2.67 10.48 4.60
C TYR A 15 -3.09 11.39 5.76
N ALA A 16 -4.27 11.18 6.35
CA ALA A 16 -4.79 11.99 7.45
C ALA A 16 -3.76 12.18 8.59
N ASN A 17 -3.04 11.10 8.93
CA ASN A 17 -2.03 11.07 9.99
C ASN A 17 -0.59 10.98 9.47
N VAL A 18 -0.37 11.22 8.17
CA VAL A 18 0.95 11.08 7.55
C VAL A 18 1.52 12.46 7.24
N HIS A 19 2.55 12.81 8.00
CA HIS A 19 3.10 14.16 7.96
C HIS A 19 4.21 14.34 6.92
N THR A 20 5.05 13.32 6.77
CA THR A 20 6.27 13.37 5.94
C THR A 20 6.19 12.48 4.71
N ARG A 21 6.91 12.86 3.65
CA ARG A 21 7.05 12.06 2.42
C ARG A 21 7.63 10.68 2.70
N LYS A 22 8.58 10.60 3.64
CA LYS A 22 9.25 9.35 4.01
C LYS A 22 8.25 8.34 4.57
N MET A 23 7.38 8.76 5.48
CA MET A 23 6.34 7.89 6.03
C MET A 23 5.36 7.41 4.96
N ALA A 24 4.94 8.30 4.06
CA ALA A 24 4.05 7.93 2.96
C ALA A 24 4.67 6.90 2.00
N LEU A 25 5.95 7.06 1.67
CA LEU A 25 6.70 6.08 0.87
C LEU A 25 6.85 4.74 1.58
N ILE A 26 7.21 4.75 2.87
CA ILE A 26 7.31 3.54 3.69
C ILE A 26 5.98 2.78 3.68
N MET A 27 4.85 3.50 3.80
CA MET A 27 3.51 2.91 3.77
C MET A 27 3.22 2.21 2.44
N VAL A 28 3.55 2.83 1.31
CA VAL A 28 3.42 2.20 -0.02
C VAL A 28 4.32 0.96 -0.13
N ILE A 29 5.56 1.02 0.35
CA ILE A 29 6.50 -0.11 0.35
C ILE A 29 5.94 -1.27 1.17
N PHE A 30 5.41 -1.00 2.37
CA PHE A 30 4.79 -2.03 3.21
C PHE A 30 3.57 -2.65 2.53
N CYS A 31 2.74 -1.87 1.83
CA CYS A 31 1.63 -2.42 1.03
C CYS A 31 2.14 -3.36 -0.08
N VAL A 32 3.24 -3.02 -0.76
CA VAL A 32 3.84 -3.89 -1.79
C VAL A 32 4.40 -5.18 -1.17
N ILE A 33 5.09 -5.09 -0.02
CA ILE A 33 5.61 -6.27 0.70
C ILE A 33 4.45 -7.17 1.15
N PHE A 34 3.37 -6.58 1.68
CA PHE A 34 2.17 -7.33 2.08
C PHE A 34 1.49 -7.99 0.88
N ALA A 35 1.41 -7.30 -0.27
CA ALA A 35 0.89 -7.90 -1.49
C ALA A 35 1.74 -9.10 -1.92
N LEU A 36 3.08 -9.00 -1.89
CA LEU A 36 3.97 -10.13 -2.17
C LEU A 36 3.78 -11.28 -1.17
N TYR A 37 3.52 -10.98 0.10
CA TYR A 37 3.18 -11.99 1.09
C TYR A 37 1.84 -12.69 0.76
N CYS A 38 0.86 -11.97 0.22
CA CYS A 38 -0.42 -12.50 -0.23
C CYS A 38 -0.37 -13.29 -1.54
N VAL A 39 0.79 -13.44 -2.18
CA VAL A 39 0.94 -14.33 -3.34
C VAL A 39 0.82 -15.78 -2.85
N PRO A 40 0.07 -16.65 -3.55
CA PRO A 40 -0.09 -18.05 -3.16
C PRO A 40 1.18 -18.85 -3.48
N TRP A 41 2.25 -18.63 -2.72
CA TRP A 41 3.55 -19.31 -2.85
C TRP A 41 3.44 -20.83 -2.74
N VAL A 42 2.39 -21.32 -2.08
CA VAL A 42 2.04 -22.74 -1.96
C VAL A 42 1.84 -23.40 -3.32
N GLN A 43 1.32 -22.66 -4.32
CA GLN A 43 1.13 -23.18 -5.67
C GLN A 43 2.46 -23.36 -6.43
N PHE A 44 3.51 -22.65 -6.01
CA PHE A 44 4.82 -22.66 -6.66
C PHE A 44 5.85 -23.54 -5.95
N SER A 45 5.55 -24.03 -4.75
CA SER A 45 6.46 -24.87 -3.99
C SER A 45 5.74 -25.99 -3.25
N ALA A 46 6.14 -27.24 -3.54
CA ALA A 46 5.67 -28.43 -2.84
C ALA A 46 6.26 -28.59 -1.42
N ASN A 47 6.91 -27.56 -0.87
CA ASN A 47 7.56 -27.63 0.43
C ASN A 47 6.52 -27.47 1.55
N PRO A 48 6.39 -28.44 2.48
CA PRO A 48 5.40 -28.40 3.55
C PRO A 48 5.58 -27.22 4.51
N ILE A 49 6.79 -26.66 4.61
CA ILE A 49 7.07 -25.47 5.43
C ILE A 49 6.36 -24.23 4.85
N ILE A 50 6.36 -24.10 3.52
CA ILE A 50 5.74 -22.96 2.82
C ILE A 50 4.21 -23.06 2.93
N ALA A 51 3.65 -24.27 2.82
CA ALA A 51 2.23 -24.52 3.02
C ALA A 51 1.74 -24.22 4.45
N LYS A 52 2.61 -24.36 5.47
CA LYS A 52 2.28 -24.04 6.86
C LYS A 52 2.40 -22.55 7.17
N LEU A 53 3.35 -21.86 6.53
CA LEU A 53 3.64 -20.45 6.78
C LEU A 53 2.75 -19.50 5.97
N PHE A 54 2.40 -19.90 4.74
CA PHE A 54 1.55 -19.15 3.84
C PHE A 54 0.20 -19.86 3.72
N LEU A 55 -0.76 -19.42 4.53
CA LEU A 55 -2.13 -19.93 4.56
C LEU A 55 -2.98 -19.44 3.37
N ILE A 56 -2.37 -18.75 2.40
CA ILE A 56 -3.04 -18.19 1.22
C ILE A 56 -2.98 -19.20 0.08
N ASN A 57 -4.14 -19.77 -0.25
CA ASN A 57 -4.27 -20.76 -1.32
C ASN A 57 -4.72 -20.15 -2.67
N ASP A 58 -5.24 -18.92 -2.65
CA ASP A 58 -5.88 -18.26 -3.79
C ASP A 58 -5.34 -16.84 -4.03
N TRP A 59 -5.39 -16.40 -5.29
CA TRP A 59 -4.98 -15.07 -5.73
C TRP A 59 -5.87 -13.93 -5.24
N SER A 60 -7.02 -14.24 -4.61
CA SER A 60 -8.00 -13.26 -4.15
C SER A 60 -7.41 -12.18 -3.25
N TRP A 61 -6.51 -12.55 -2.32
CA TRP A 61 -5.84 -11.62 -1.41
C TRP A 61 -4.81 -10.73 -2.10
N PHE A 62 -4.09 -11.27 -3.08
CA PHE A 62 -3.17 -10.48 -3.89
C PHE A 62 -3.94 -9.47 -4.75
N LEU A 63 -5.00 -9.91 -5.42
CA LEU A 63 -5.83 -9.06 -6.28
C LEU A 63 -6.54 -7.96 -5.49
N SER A 64 -6.96 -8.21 -4.24
CA SER A 64 -7.57 -7.19 -3.39
C SER A 64 -6.57 -6.12 -2.92
N MET A 65 -5.27 -6.41 -2.91
CA MET A 65 -4.22 -5.43 -2.56
C MET A 65 -3.87 -4.48 -3.71
N ILE A 66 -4.09 -4.88 -4.97
CA ILE A 66 -3.74 -4.05 -6.14
C ILE A 66 -4.45 -2.68 -6.14
N PRO A 67 -5.79 -2.60 -5.96
CA PRO A 67 -6.49 -1.31 -5.90
C PRO A 67 -5.99 -0.43 -4.76
N LEU A 68 -5.65 -1.02 -3.61
CA LEU A 68 -5.12 -0.28 -2.46
C LEU A 68 -3.76 0.33 -2.80
N ILE A 69 -2.82 -0.44 -3.35
CA ILE A 69 -1.50 0.06 -3.76
C ILE A 69 -1.64 1.21 -4.77
N ILE A 70 -2.51 1.05 -5.77
CA ILE A 70 -2.78 2.09 -6.76
C ILE A 70 -3.34 3.33 -6.09
N TRP A 71 -4.28 3.19 -5.16
CA TRP A 71 -4.87 4.31 -4.44
C TRP A 71 -3.84 5.06 -3.58
N TYR A 72 -3.04 4.35 -2.78
CA TYR A 72 -1.95 4.94 -1.99
C TYR A 72 -0.94 5.66 -2.91
N TRP A 73 -0.56 5.05 -4.03
CA TRP A 73 0.40 5.64 -4.96
C TRP A 73 -0.14 6.87 -5.69
N LEU A 74 -1.41 6.85 -6.11
CA LEU A 74 -2.07 8.01 -6.73
C LEU A 74 -2.21 9.16 -5.74
N ALA A 75 -2.53 8.86 -4.48
CA ALA A 75 -2.59 9.87 -3.43
C ALA A 75 -1.20 10.49 -3.20
N LEU A 76 -0.14 9.67 -3.18
CA LEU A 76 1.24 10.15 -3.03
C LEU A 76 1.60 11.13 -4.16
N ARG A 77 1.33 10.74 -5.40
CA ARG A 77 1.56 11.57 -6.59
C ARG A 77 0.77 12.86 -6.55
N TRP A 78 -0.45 12.84 -6.02
CA TRP A 78 -1.27 14.04 -5.88
C TRP A 78 -0.68 15.00 -4.84
N VAL A 79 -0.27 14.49 -3.67
CA VAL A 79 0.35 15.30 -2.61
C VAL A 79 1.68 15.90 -3.09
N ASP A 80 2.52 15.10 -3.76
CA ASP A 80 3.78 15.56 -4.36
C ASP A 80 3.58 16.70 -5.36
N LYS A 81 2.44 16.75 -6.08
CA LYS A 81 2.14 17.78 -7.08
C LYS A 81 1.40 19.01 -6.56
N ASN A 82 0.57 18.89 -5.51
CA ASN A 82 -0.39 19.93 -5.14
C ASN A 82 -0.19 20.52 -3.74
N ALA A 83 0.16 19.70 -2.74
CA ALA A 83 0.16 20.13 -1.34
C ALA A 83 1.58 20.27 -0.77
N GLY A 84 2.51 19.44 -1.25
CA GLY A 84 3.84 19.33 -0.66
C GLY A 84 3.83 18.63 0.70
N TRP A 85 4.99 18.12 1.08
CA TRP A 85 5.19 17.47 2.37
C TRP A 85 5.74 18.46 3.40
N GLU A 86 5.44 18.24 4.67
CA GLU A 86 6.09 18.97 5.75
C GLU A 86 7.54 18.49 5.83
N SER A 87 8.47 19.45 5.81
CA SER A 87 9.93 19.24 5.83
C SER A 87 10.40 18.68 7.16
#